data_AF-A0A2E8KCR1-F1
#
_entry.id   AF-A0A2E8KCR1-F1
#
_cell.length_a   1.000
_cell.length_b   1.000
_cell.length_c   1.000
_cell.angle_alpha   90.00
_cell.angle_beta   90.00
_cell.angle_gamma   90.00
#
_symmetry.space_group_name_H-M   'P 1'
#
loop_
_entity.id
_entity.type
_entity.pdbx_description
1 polymer ?
#
loop_
_entity_poly.entity_id
_entity_poly.type
_entity_poly.pdbx_seq_one_letter_code
_entity_poly.pdbx_strand_id
1 'polypeptide(L)'
;MNAQKCPLEYWFIDPNGQSQETDLFSLRVADDFSIALRQRIIQQLKPDYHELLVECCELAGVELEGQWPQIDDFDAEGFLITTERNKIRIAFAHRFDDVMAVRQQLLGFIG
;
A
#
# COMPACT_ATOMS: atom_id res chain seq x y z
N MET A 1 -20.08 -0.31 -27.11
CA MET A 1 -19.39 -1.31 -26.25
C MET A 1 -19.27 -0.68 -24.87
N ASN A 2 -20.07 -1.14 -23.91
CA ASN A 2 -19.95 -0.68 -22.53
C ASN A 2 -18.65 -1.25 -21.97
N ALA A 3 -17.67 -0.38 -21.71
CA ALA A 3 -16.58 -0.71 -20.82
C ALA A 3 -17.22 -0.93 -19.44
N GLN A 4 -17.56 -2.17 -19.16
CA GLN A 4 -17.99 -2.62 -17.85
C GLN A 4 -16.77 -2.40 -16.95
N LYS A 5 -16.73 -1.24 -16.28
CA LYS A 5 -15.70 -0.94 -15.28
C LYS A 5 -15.79 -2.06 -14.26
N CYS A 6 -14.81 -2.95 -14.25
CA CYS A 6 -14.67 -3.91 -13.17
C CYS A 6 -14.60 -3.10 -11.85
N PRO A 7 -15.37 -3.47 -10.82
CA PRO A 7 -15.32 -2.76 -9.55
C PRO A 7 -13.91 -2.85 -8.98
N LEU A 8 -13.44 -1.75 -8.40
CA LEU A 8 -12.17 -1.73 -7.67
C LEU A 8 -12.35 -2.52 -6.37
N GLU A 9 -11.48 -3.49 -6.11
CA GLU A 9 -11.48 -4.31 -4.91
C GLU A 9 -10.53 -3.71 -3.86
N TYR A 10 -10.86 -3.92 -2.58
CA TYR A 10 -10.11 -3.36 -1.46
C TYR A 10 -9.67 -4.47 -0.53
N TRP A 11 -8.40 -4.45 -0.15
CA TRP A 11 -7.80 -5.48 0.69
C TRP A 11 -7.05 -4.84 1.86
N PHE A 12 -7.14 -5.46 3.03
CA PHE A 12 -6.35 -5.11 4.20
C PHE A 12 -5.49 -6.30 4.59
N ILE A 13 -4.19 -6.07 4.75
CA ILE A 13 -3.21 -7.05 5.25
C ILE A 13 -2.77 -6.58 6.63
N ASP A 14 -3.02 -7.40 7.63
CA ASP A 14 -2.62 -7.13 9.01
C ASP A 14 -1.10 -7.33 9.21
N PRO A 15 -0.53 -6.91 10.35
CA PRO A 15 0.92 -7.07 10.59
C PRO A 15 1.40 -8.52 10.70
N ASN A 16 0.49 -9.50 10.81
CA ASN A 16 0.80 -10.93 10.82
C ASN A 16 0.72 -11.55 9.42
N GLY A 17 0.43 -10.75 8.39
CA GLY A 17 0.29 -11.20 7.00
C GLY A 17 -1.09 -11.80 6.69
N GLN A 18 -2.08 -11.66 7.57
CA GLN A 18 -3.45 -12.10 7.27
C GLN A 18 -4.14 -11.08 6.37
N SER A 19 -4.66 -11.54 5.23
CA SER A 19 -5.40 -10.73 4.29
C SER A 19 -6.91 -10.91 4.44
N GLN A 20 -7.64 -9.81 4.29
CA GLN A 20 -9.10 -9.80 4.23
C GLN A 20 -9.59 -8.74 3.25
N GLU A 21 -10.67 -9.06 2.54
CA GLU A 21 -11.39 -8.09 1.71
C GLU A 21 -12.07 -7.05 2.62
N THR A 22 -12.12 -5.81 2.17
CA THR A 22 -12.61 -4.68 2.96
C THR A 22 -13.26 -3.61 2.06
N ASP A 23 -13.46 -2.41 2.59
CA ASP A 23 -13.98 -1.25 1.85
C ASP A 23 -13.03 -0.05 1.89
N LEU A 24 -13.29 0.93 1.01
CA LEU A 24 -12.47 2.14 0.89
C LEU A 24 -12.37 2.94 2.20
N PHE A 25 -13.41 2.95 3.03
CA PHE A 25 -13.43 3.74 4.27
C PHE A 25 -12.53 3.10 5.32
N SER A 26 -12.49 1.77 5.34
CA SER A 26 -11.68 0.97 6.25
C SER A 26 -10.18 1.01 5.92
N LEU A 27 -9.80 1.40 4.69
CA LEU A 27 -8.39 1.58 4.32
C LEU A 27 -7.77 2.90 4.82
N ARG A 28 -8.60 3.88 5.23
CA ARG A 28 -8.12 5.23 5.56
C ARG A 28 -7.79 5.34 7.04
N VAL A 29 -6.59 5.80 7.34
CA VAL A 29 -6.19 6.21 8.68
C VAL A 29 -5.97 7.72 8.69
N ALA A 30 -6.43 8.39 9.74
CA ALA A 30 -6.16 9.80 9.95
C ALA A 30 -4.73 10.00 10.46
N ASP A 31 -3.97 10.84 9.76
CA ASP A 31 -2.63 11.27 10.15
C ASP A 31 -2.42 12.76 9.86
N ASP A 32 -1.31 13.31 10.39
CA ASP A 32 -0.93 14.71 10.23
C ASP A 32 0.25 14.88 9.25
N PHE A 33 0.58 13.84 8.47
CA PHE A 33 1.69 13.91 7.54
C PHE A 33 1.34 14.77 6.32
N SER A 34 2.26 15.67 5.95
CA SER A 34 2.08 16.52 4.78
C SER A 34 2.04 15.69 3.50
N ILE A 35 0.96 15.84 2.72
CA ILE A 35 0.77 15.20 1.41
C ILE A 35 2.00 15.38 0.51
N ALA A 36 2.55 16.59 0.44
CA ALA A 36 3.71 16.90 -0.40
C ALA A 36 4.97 16.12 0.05
N LEU A 37 5.13 15.91 1.35
CA LEU A 37 6.25 15.15 1.89
C LEU A 37 6.09 13.66 1.61
N ARG A 38 4.89 13.11 1.76
CA ARG A 38 4.59 11.70 1.43
C ARG A 38 4.88 11.39 -0.03
N GLN A 39 4.37 12.22 -0.94
CA GLN A 39 4.61 12.09 -2.37
C GLN A 39 6.11 12.13 -2.72
N ARG A 40 6.87 13.04 -2.10
CA ARG A 40 8.32 13.12 -2.30
C ARG A 40 9.04 11.86 -1.84
N ILE A 41 8.66 11.30 -0.68
CA ILE A 41 9.23 10.05 -0.17
C ILE A 41 8.90 8.91 -1.14
N ILE A 42 7.63 8.73 -1.53
CA ILE A 42 7.20 7.69 -2.47
C ILE A 42 8.00 7.76 -3.78
N GLN A 43 8.22 8.96 -4.33
CA GLN A 43 9.03 9.13 -5.54
C GLN A 43 10.49 8.66 -5.37
N GLN A 44 11.07 8.83 -4.19
CA GLN A 44 12.42 8.33 -3.88
C GLN A 44 12.45 6.81 -3.70
N LEU A 45 11.34 6.22 -3.24
CA LEU A 45 11.21 4.79 -2.99
C LEU A 45 10.99 3.98 -4.28
N LYS A 46 10.36 4.55 -5.32
CA LYS A 46 9.92 3.84 -6.54
C LYS A 46 10.85 2.80 -7.18
N PRO A 47 12.19 2.92 -7.22
CA PRO A 47 13.02 1.91 -7.90
C PRO A 47 13.11 0.57 -7.18
N ASP A 48 12.96 0.54 -5.85
CA ASP A 48 13.51 -0.55 -5.04
C ASP A 48 12.44 -1.48 -4.41
N TYR A 49 11.13 -1.20 -4.56
CA TYR A 49 10.06 -1.94 -3.86
C TYR A 49 9.39 -3.05 -4.68
N HIS A 50 9.77 -3.25 -5.95
CA HIS A 50 8.99 -4.06 -6.87
C HIS A 50 8.67 -5.48 -6.37
N GLU A 51 9.65 -6.16 -5.78
CA GLU A 51 9.49 -7.52 -5.25
C GLU A 51 8.53 -7.56 -4.05
N LEU A 52 8.74 -6.68 -3.06
CA LEU A 52 7.84 -6.56 -1.90
C LEU A 52 6.38 -6.33 -2.33
N LEU A 53 6.15 -5.42 -3.27
CA LEU A 53 4.79 -5.09 -3.69
C LEU A 53 4.09 -6.26 -4.36
N VAL A 54 4.84 -7.13 -5.06
CA VAL A 54 4.31 -8.37 -5.65
C VAL A 54 3.91 -9.36 -4.56
N GLU A 55 4.78 -9.61 -3.59
CA GLU A 55 4.48 -10.50 -2.45
C GLU A 55 3.21 -10.04 -1.71
N CYS A 56 3.05 -8.74 -1.53
CA CYS A 56 1.86 -8.17 -0.91
C CYS A 56 0.58 -8.43 -1.73
N CYS A 57 0.66 -8.35 -3.06
CA CYS A 57 -0.47 -8.72 -3.92
C CYS A 57 -0.79 -10.22 -3.84
N GLU A 58 0.23 -11.08 -3.77
CA GLU A 58 0.05 -12.52 -3.60
C GLU A 58 -0.64 -12.87 -2.27
N LEU A 59 -0.24 -12.23 -1.17
CA LEU A 59 -0.90 -12.38 0.13
C LEU A 59 -2.37 -11.97 0.10
N ALA A 60 -2.69 -10.92 -0.65
CA ALA A 60 -4.08 -10.50 -0.87
C ALA A 60 -4.86 -11.41 -1.84
N GLY A 61 -4.23 -12.43 -2.43
CA GLY A 61 -4.85 -13.28 -3.45
C GLY A 61 -5.13 -12.53 -4.76
N VAL A 62 -4.41 -11.43 -5.02
CA VAL A 62 -4.63 -10.55 -6.17
C VAL A 62 -3.73 -10.95 -7.34
N GLU A 63 -4.34 -11.22 -8.48
CA GLU A 63 -3.61 -11.48 -9.73
C GLU A 63 -3.16 -10.16 -10.40
N LEU A 64 -1.89 -10.10 -10.81
CA LEU A 64 -1.31 -8.92 -11.46
C LEU A 64 -1.51 -8.99 -12.99
N GLU A 65 -2.49 -8.24 -13.51
CA GLU A 65 -2.80 -8.17 -14.95
C GLU A 65 -1.84 -7.25 -15.74
N GLY A 66 -0.54 -7.55 -15.72
CA GLY A 66 0.45 -6.89 -16.60
C GLY A 66 0.85 -5.46 -16.22
N GLN A 67 0.29 -4.88 -15.15
CA GLN A 67 0.81 -3.67 -14.51
C GLN A 67 1.45 -4.02 -13.16
N TRP A 68 2.67 -3.52 -12.95
CA TRP A 68 3.33 -3.65 -11.67
C TRP A 68 2.60 -2.83 -10.59
N PRO A 69 2.43 -3.40 -9.39
CA PRO A 69 1.85 -2.67 -8.26
C PRO A 69 2.70 -1.44 -7.92
N GLN A 70 2.06 -0.38 -7.44
CA GLN A 70 2.72 0.87 -7.04
C GLN A 70 2.28 1.29 -5.64
N ILE A 71 3.22 1.85 -4.88
CA ILE A 71 2.88 2.57 -3.64
C ILE A 71 2.07 3.82 -4.03
N ASP A 72 0.87 3.93 -3.49
CA ASP A 72 -0.09 5.02 -3.71
C ASP A 72 0.05 6.11 -2.64
N ASP A 73 0.04 5.71 -1.38
CA ASP A 73 0.22 6.61 -0.22
C ASP A 73 0.76 5.82 0.99
N PHE A 74 1.08 6.52 2.07
CA PHE A 74 1.32 5.91 3.37
C PHE A 74 0.86 6.83 4.50
N ASP A 75 0.78 6.29 5.71
CA ASP A 75 0.45 7.03 6.91
C ASP A 75 1.25 6.47 8.11
N ALA A 76 0.91 6.93 9.30
CA ALA A 76 1.54 6.52 10.55
C ALA A 76 1.41 5.00 10.85
N GLU A 77 0.41 4.33 10.30
CA GLU A 77 0.04 2.93 10.61
C GLU A 77 0.28 1.98 9.44
N GLY A 78 0.83 2.46 8.32
CA GLY A 78 1.19 1.60 7.19
C GLY A 78 1.10 2.28 5.83
N PHE A 79 0.95 1.49 4.78
CA PHE A 79 1.00 1.99 3.40
C PHE A 79 -0.04 1.37 2.48
N LEU A 80 -0.29 2.05 1.37
CA LEU A 80 -1.25 1.68 0.33
C LEU A 80 -0.52 1.30 -0.95
N ILE A 81 -0.95 0.18 -1.53
CA ILE A 81 -0.56 -0.29 -2.85
C ILE A 81 -1.76 -0.19 -3.79
N THR A 82 -1.52 0.23 -5.02
CA THR A 82 -2.50 0.19 -6.10
C THR A 82 -2.05 -0.73 -7.22
N THR A 83 -3.00 -1.47 -7.77
CA THR A 83 -2.91 -2.16 -9.06
C THR A 83 -4.00 -1.60 -9.98
N GLU A 84 -4.15 -2.17 -11.18
CA GLU A 84 -5.23 -1.79 -12.09
C GLU A 84 -6.63 -1.98 -11.49
N ARG A 85 -6.80 -2.99 -10.61
CA ARG A 85 -8.11 -3.39 -10.08
C ARG A 85 -8.21 -3.36 -8.55
N ASN A 86 -7.11 -3.17 -7.84
CA ASN A 86 -7.08 -3.33 -6.38
C ASN A 86 -6.43 -2.14 -5.69
N LYS A 87 -6.94 -1.83 -4.49
CA LYS A 87 -6.27 -1.01 -3.48
C LYS A 87 -6.03 -1.87 -2.25
N ILE A 88 -4.76 -2.03 -1.87
CA ILE A 88 -4.34 -2.92 -0.79
C ILE A 88 -3.68 -2.07 0.30
N ARG A 89 -4.18 -2.13 1.53
CA ARG A 89 -3.59 -1.48 2.71
C ARG A 89 -2.79 -2.51 3.49
N ILE A 90 -1.57 -2.16 3.87
CA ILE A 90 -0.67 -3.02 4.62
C ILE A 90 -0.32 -2.35 5.93
N ALA A 91 -0.78 -2.94 7.03
CA ALA A 91 -0.59 -2.39 8.36
C ALA A 91 0.84 -2.63 8.86
N PHE A 92 1.38 -1.61 9.53
CA PHE A 92 2.57 -1.79 10.35
C PHE A 92 2.18 -2.42 11.69
N ALA A 93 3.13 -3.12 12.32
CA ALA A 93 2.93 -3.69 13.65
C ALA A 93 2.60 -2.63 14.71
N HIS A 94 3.11 -1.41 14.52
CA HIS A 94 2.92 -0.29 15.42
C HIS A 94 2.73 1.02 14.63
N ARG A 95 2.09 1.99 15.27
CA ARG A 95 1.98 3.35 14.77
C ARG A 95 3.31 4.09 14.91
N PHE A 96 3.68 4.87 13.90
CA PHE A 96 4.84 5.75 13.88
C PHE A 96 4.40 7.22 13.92
N ASP A 97 4.93 7.98 14.88
CA ASP A 97 4.60 9.40 15.01
C ASP A 97 5.48 10.31 14.12
N ASP A 98 6.47 9.74 13.44
CA ASP A 98 7.41 10.44 12.58
C ASP A 98 7.44 9.84 11.17
N VAL A 99 7.25 10.70 10.18
CA VAL A 99 7.33 10.38 8.75
C VAL A 99 8.68 9.77 8.36
N MET A 100 9.77 10.18 9.01
CA MET A 100 11.09 9.62 8.75
C MET A 100 11.21 8.20 9.30
N ALA A 101 10.55 7.89 10.43
CA ALA A 101 10.49 6.52 10.94
C ALA A 101 9.68 5.61 9.99
N VAL A 102 8.56 6.09 9.45
CA VAL A 102 7.82 5.35 8.41
C VAL A 102 8.69 5.09 7.18
N ARG A 103 9.43 6.10 6.71
CA ARG A 103 10.37 5.92 5.59
C ARG A 103 11.42 4.84 5.88
N GLN A 104 11.97 4.79 7.09
CA GLN A 104 12.93 3.74 7.47
C GLN A 104 12.27 2.36 7.53
N GLN A 105 11.06 2.28 8.07
CA GLN A 105 10.29 1.04 8.09
C GLN A 105 10.03 0.52 6.68
N LEU A 106 9.63 1.39 5.76
CA LEU A 106 9.45 1.05 4.35
C LEU A 106 10.76 0.52 3.75
N LEU A 107 11.88 1.21 3.97
CA LEU A 107 13.19 0.79 3.43
C LEU A 107 13.66 -0.55 4.02
N GLY A 108 13.29 -0.85 5.27
CA GLY A 108 13.61 -2.13 5.91
C GLY A 108 12.96 -3.34 5.25
N PHE A 109 11.88 -3.16 4.47
CA PHE A 109 11.28 -4.25 3.70
C PHE A 109 12.06 -4.62 2.43
N ILE A 110 13.04 -3.81 2.02
CA ILE A 110 13.88 -4.07 0.83
C ILE A 110 15.25 -4.67 1.20
N GLY A 111 15.57 -4.76 2.50
CA GLY A 111 16.89 -5.13 3.02
C GLY A 111 17.07 -6.61 3.33
#